data_AF-A0A7J8WNG9-F1
#
_entry.id   AF-A0A7J8WNG9-F1
#
_cell.length_a   1.000
_cell.length_b   1.000
_cell.length_c   1.000
_cell.angle_alpha   90.00
_cell.angle_beta   90.00
_cell.angle_gamma   90.00
#
_symmetry.space_group_name_H-M   'P 1'
#
loop_
_entity.id
_entity.type
_entity.pdbx_description
1 polymer ?
#
loop_
_entity_poly.entity_id
_entity_poly.type
_entity_poly.pdbx_seq_one_letter_code
_entity_poly.pdbx_strand_id
1 'polypeptide(L)' 'MLKAKPNLESRIGTLKRDWAIVYDMLSRKDNSDFGWDEHKQLIVT' A
#
# COMPACT_ATOMS: atom_id res chain seq x y z
N MET A 1 -26.19 7.70 8.38
CA MET A 1 -25.08 7.53 7.40
C MET A 1 -24.06 8.62 7.70
N LEU A 2 -22.91 8.27 8.30
CA LEU A 2 -21.87 9.24 8.62
C LEU A 2 -21.15 9.59 7.33
N LYS A 3 -21.55 10.69 6.70
CA LYS A 3 -20.87 11.20 5.50
C LYS A 3 -19.61 11.91 5.96
N ALA A 4 -18.46 11.42 5.53
CA ALA A 4 -17.22 12.13 5.81
C ALA A 4 -17.23 13.45 5.02
N LYS A 5 -16.51 14.45 5.50
CA LYS A 5 -16.33 15.68 4.72
C LYS A 5 -15.74 15.30 3.35
N PRO A 6 -16.13 15.93 2.23
CA PRO A 6 -15.69 15.52 0.89
C PRO A 6 -14.15 15.43 0.72
N ASN A 7 -13.41 16.27 1.45
CA ASN A 7 -11.94 16.24 1.50
C ASN A 7 -11.36 15.03 2.24
N LEU A 8 -12.12 14.39 3.14
CA LEU A 8 -11.73 13.15 3.80
C LEU A 8 -12.04 11.95 2.91
N GLU A 9 -13.18 11.96 2.21
CA GLU A 9 -13.53 10.91 1.25
C GLU A 9 -12.51 10.82 0.11
N SER A 10 -12.08 11.97 -0.43
CA SER A 10 -11.03 12.00 -1.46
C SER A 10 -9.70 11.48 -0.94
N ARG A 11 -9.29 11.87 0.27
CA ARG A 11 -8.05 11.38 0.91
C ARG A 11 -8.08 9.88 1.17
N ILE A 12 -9.20 9.34 1.65
CA ILE A 12 -9.37 7.89 1.82
C ILE A 12 -9.30 7.18 0.47
N GLY A 13 -9.88 7.77 -0.59
CA GLY A 13 -9.79 7.26 -1.95
C GLY A 13 -8.34 7.18 -2.45
N THR A 14 -7.56 8.24 -2.25
CA THR A 14 -6.12 8.26 -2.57
C THR A 14 -5.36 7.19 -1.79
N LEU A 15 -5.54 7.13 -0.47
CA LEU A 15 -4.87 6.14 0.38
C LEU A 15 -5.16 4.70 -0.04
N LYS A 16 -6.41 4.39 -0.42
CA LYS A 16 -6.78 3.07 -0.93
C LYS A 16 -6.09 2.72 -2.24
N ARG A 17 -5.91 3.69 -3.15
CA ARG A 17 -5.21 3.49 -4.43
C ARG A 17 -3.73 3.27 -4.21
N ASP A 18 -3.09 4.09 -3.37
CA ASP A 18 -1.67 3.96 -3.05
C ASP A 18 -1.39 2.62 -2.38
N TRP A 19 -2.26 2.20 -1.45
CA TRP A 19 -2.16 0.90 -0.81
C TRP A 19 -2.26 -0.27 -1.81
N ALA A 20 -3.14 -0.19 -2.80
CA ALA A 20 -3.26 -1.23 -3.82
C ALA A 20 -1.97 -1.39 -4.65
N ILE A 21 -1.26 -0.28 -4.92
CA ILE A 21 0.02 -0.29 -5.63
C ILE A 21 1.08 -0.99 -4.78
N VAL A 22 1.21 -0.62 -3.50
CA VAL A 22 2.15 -1.25 -2.56
C VAL A 22 1.85 -2.75 -2.42
N TYR A 23 0.57 -3.11 -2.33
CA TYR A 23 0.15 -4.50 -2.23
C TYR A 23 0.51 -5.31 -3.49
N ASP A 24 0.29 -4.77 -4.69
CA ASP A 24 0.67 -5.45 -5.93
C ASP A 24 2.20 -5.65 -6.02
N MET A 25 2.97 -4.63 -5.61
CA MET A 25 4.43 -4.72 -5.54
C MET A 25 4.93 -5.81 -4.60
N LEU A 26 4.27 -6.02 -3.44
CA LEU A 26 4.70 -7.01 -2.46
C LEU A 26 4.13 -8.42 -2.70
N SER A 27 2.96 -8.53 -3.32
CA SER A 27 2.20 -9.80 -3.38
C SER A 27 2.36 -10.53 -4.71
N ARG A 28 2.83 -9.83 -5.76
CA ARG A 28 2.94 -10.41 -7.08
C ARG A 28 4.23 -11.19 -7.21
N LYS A 29 4.07 -12.50 -7.38
CA LYS A 29 5.09 -13.56 -7.34
C LYS A 29 6.37 -13.30 -8.16
N ASP A 30 6.32 -12.42 -9.16
CA ASP A 30 7.40 -12.18 -10.12
C ASP A 30 7.74 -10.67 -10.32
N ASN A 31 7.17 -9.76 -9.53
CA ASN A 31 7.40 -8.31 -9.65
C ASN A 31 8.09 -7.67 -8.43
N SER A 32 8.34 -8.44 -7.37
CA SER A 32 8.97 -7.91 -6.15
C SER A 32 10.48 -8.20 -6.17
N ASP A 33 11.25 -7.38 -6.89
CA ASP A 33 12.69 -7.25 -6.60
C ASP A 33 12.94 -6.79 -5.15
N PHE A 34 11.88 -6.31 -4.50
CA PHE A 34 11.79 -6.03 -3.08
C PHE A 34 11.51 -7.31 -2.26
N GLY A 35 12.50 -7.76 -1.50
CA GLY A 35 12.33 -8.77 -0.45
C GLY A 35 12.05 -8.13 0.91
N TRP A 36 11.26 -8.78 1.75
CA TRP A 36 11.16 -8.41 3.17
C TRP A 36 12.24 -9.16 3.97
N ASP A 37 13.12 -8.44 4.66
CA ASP A 37 14.10 -9.02 5.59
C ASP A 37 13.47 -9.11 6.98
N GLU A 38 12.98 -10.29 7.35
CA GLU A 38 12.37 -10.56 8.67
C GLU A 38 13.32 -10.28 9.84
N HIS A 39 14.63 -10.39 9.65
CA HIS A 39 15.61 -10.18 10.71
C HIS A 39 15.92 -8.70 10.93
N LYS A 40 15.87 -7.92 9.85
CA LYS A 40 16.14 -6.49 9.90
C LYS A 40 14.86 -5.64 9.94
N GLN A 41 13.70 -6.25 9.75
CA GLN A 41 12.38 -5.60 9.69
C GLN A 41 12.36 -4.45 8.67
N LEU A 42 12.96 -4.69 7.49
CA LEU A 42 13.10 -3.68 6.44
C LEU A 42 13.06 -4.31 5.04
N ILE A 43 12.70 -3.47 4.07
CA ILE A 43 12.66 -3.84 2.66
C ILE A 43 14.09 -3.86 2.12
N VAL A 44 14.48 -4.97 1.49
CA VAL A 44 15.74 -5.14 0.77
C VAL A 44 15.47 -5.13 -0.74
N THR A 45 16.31 -4.42 -1.48
CA THR A 45 16.36 -4.36 -2.96
C THR A 45 17.55 -5.11 -3.48
#